data_AF-A0A8R1IB60-F1
#
_entry.id   AF-A0A8R1IB60-F1
#
_cell.length_a   1.000
_cell.length_b   1.000
_cell.length_c   1.000
_cell.angle_alpha   90.00
_cell.angle_beta   90.00
_cell.angle_gamma   90.00
#
_symmetry.space_group_name_H-M   'P 1'
#
loop_
_entity.id
_entity.type
_entity.pdbx_description
1 polymer ?
#
loop_
_entity_poly.entity_id
_entity_poly.type
_entity_poly.pdbx_seq_one_letter_code
_entity_poly.pdbx_strand_id
1 'polypeptide(L)'
;MTDASGQLVSGPFAGFRTLEGRPNIIRRMATEGKMFTEQNINNLMAQNDLTSVMAFTAPQGGCPFRPYFGALEYTHASIHLWMGGDMKPPSTSANDPVFFLHHTFVDFIWEMWRQNHQNRFARENQYPPDIGACANSQHFSYAQMRPWDKINRDGLSNAYTDNLYHYAPRPTCNRNNANCGSQYLFCDTRGNPHCVAK
;
A
#
# COMPACT_ATOMS: atom_id res chain seq x y z
N MET A 1 -7.65 17.83 -11.80
CA MET A 1 -7.65 18.94 -10.83
C MET A 1 -8.98 18.96 -10.11
N THR A 2 -9.01 19.47 -8.87
CA THR A 2 -10.25 19.60 -8.10
C THR A 2 -10.81 21.01 -8.17
N ASP A 3 -12.13 21.15 -8.06
CA ASP A 3 -12.76 22.45 -7.84
C ASP A 3 -12.67 22.91 -6.37
N ALA A 4 -13.28 24.06 -6.04
CA ALA A 4 -13.26 24.63 -4.69
C ALA A 4 -13.96 23.74 -3.62
N SER A 5 -14.84 22.82 -4.04
CA SER A 5 -15.51 21.86 -3.15
C SER A 5 -14.73 20.55 -2.98
N GLY A 6 -13.63 20.40 -3.74
CA GLY A 6 -12.79 19.20 -3.78
C GLY A 6 -13.22 18.17 -4.82
N GLN A 7 -14.23 18.45 -5.66
CA GLN A 7 -14.66 17.51 -6.69
C GLN A 7 -13.60 17.39 -7.78
N LEU A 8 -13.28 16.18 -8.19
CA LEU A 8 -12.35 15.95 -9.30
C LEU A 8 -13.04 16.25 -10.64
N VAL A 9 -12.73 17.41 -11.21
CA VAL A 9 -13.38 17.93 -12.42
C VAL A 9 -12.52 17.83 -13.69
N SER A 10 -11.25 17.40 -13.56
CA SER A 10 -10.37 17.18 -14.71
C SER A 10 -9.36 16.06 -14.50
N GLY A 11 -8.87 15.51 -15.61
CA GLY A 11 -7.99 14.35 -15.64
C GLY A 11 -8.73 13.04 -15.92
N PRO A 12 -8.03 11.90 -15.87
CA PRO A 12 -8.55 10.61 -16.33
C PRO A 12 -9.73 10.06 -15.51
N PHE A 13 -9.94 10.55 -14.30
CA PHE A 13 -11.04 10.12 -13.41
C PHE A 13 -12.08 11.22 -13.16
N ALA A 14 -12.08 12.29 -13.96
CA ALA A 14 -13.15 13.28 -13.91
C ALA A 14 -14.49 12.65 -14.30
N GLY A 15 -15.56 12.97 -13.55
CA GLY A 15 -16.88 12.36 -13.77
C GLY A 15 -17.00 10.91 -13.32
N PHE A 16 -16.01 10.36 -12.59
CA PHE A 16 -16.13 9.04 -11.98
C PHE A 16 -17.22 9.08 -10.89
N ARG A 17 -18.20 8.20 -11.04
CA ARG A 17 -19.37 8.14 -10.15
C ARG A 17 -19.09 7.24 -8.95
N THR A 18 -19.44 7.71 -7.76
CA THR A 18 -19.29 6.92 -6.52
C THR A 18 -20.40 5.86 -6.44
N LEU A 19 -20.20 4.84 -5.60
CA LEU A 19 -21.19 3.79 -5.34
C LEU A 19 -22.51 4.36 -4.78
N GLU A 20 -22.45 5.49 -4.07
CA GLU A 20 -23.62 6.19 -3.55
C GLU A 20 -24.29 7.12 -4.59
N GLY A 21 -23.78 7.16 -5.82
CA GLY A 21 -24.37 7.89 -6.94
C GLY A 21 -23.91 9.33 -7.09
N ARG A 22 -22.90 9.80 -6.35
CA ARG A 22 -22.35 11.15 -6.54
C ARG A 22 -21.69 11.25 -7.92
N PRO A 23 -21.83 12.40 -8.62
CA PRO A 23 -21.35 12.55 -9.99
C PRO A 23 -19.82 12.63 -10.11
N ASN A 24 -19.13 12.95 -9.00
CA ASN A 24 -17.69 13.08 -8.93
C ASN A 24 -17.17 12.50 -7.61
N ILE A 25 -15.96 11.95 -7.65
CA ILE A 25 -15.15 11.68 -6.46
C ILE A 25 -14.59 12.99 -5.88
N ILE A 26 -14.35 13.01 -4.57
CA ILE A 26 -13.77 14.15 -3.85
C ILE A 26 -12.34 13.83 -3.46
N ARG A 27 -11.42 14.75 -3.71
CA ARG A 27 -10.04 14.74 -3.19
C ARG A 27 -9.74 16.03 -2.45
N ARG A 28 -9.01 15.93 -1.34
CA ARG A 28 -8.59 17.08 -0.51
C ARG A 28 -7.12 16.92 -0.16
N MET A 29 -6.31 16.98 -1.22
CA MET A 29 -4.93 16.54 -1.17
C MET A 29 -4.07 17.41 -0.25
N ALA A 30 -3.04 16.81 0.35
CA ALA A 30 -1.99 17.49 1.12
C ALA A 30 -2.47 18.32 2.32
N THR A 31 -3.63 17.96 2.90
CA THR A 31 -4.14 18.54 4.15
C THR A 31 -3.66 17.78 5.38
N GLU A 32 -3.55 16.46 5.27
CA GLU A 32 -3.06 15.52 6.28
C GLU A 32 -2.14 14.50 5.59
N GLY A 33 -1.50 13.62 6.37
CA GLY A 33 -0.71 12.53 5.79
C GLY A 33 0.50 12.98 4.98
N LYS A 34 1.20 11.98 4.42
CA LYS A 34 2.43 12.11 3.64
C LYS A 34 2.51 10.99 2.61
N MET A 35 3.14 11.28 1.48
CA MET A 35 3.44 10.29 0.44
C MET A 35 4.56 9.34 0.87
N PHE A 36 4.67 8.19 0.19
CA PHE A 36 5.82 7.30 0.33
C PHE A 36 7.13 8.03 0.06
N THR A 37 8.15 7.72 0.86
CA THR A 37 9.53 8.15 0.62
C THR A 37 10.41 6.92 0.43
N GLU A 38 11.57 7.10 -0.23
CA GLU A 38 12.58 6.04 -0.33
C GLU A 38 13.02 5.55 1.06
N GLN A 39 13.04 6.43 2.06
CA GLN A 39 13.36 6.05 3.44
C GLN A 39 12.32 5.08 4.02
N ASN A 40 11.03 5.28 3.75
CA ASN A 40 9.99 4.35 4.20
C ASN A 40 10.21 2.95 3.60
N ILE A 41 10.49 2.90 2.29
CA ILE A 41 10.72 1.63 1.58
C ILE A 41 12.00 0.97 2.10
N ASN A 42 13.10 1.71 2.24
CA ASN A 42 14.37 1.17 2.74
C ASN A 42 14.26 0.65 4.17
N ASN A 43 13.51 1.34 5.05
CA ASN A 43 13.29 0.87 6.42
C ASN A 43 12.56 -0.46 6.45
N LEU A 44 11.54 -0.63 5.59
CA LEU A 44 10.82 -1.89 5.45
C LEU A 44 11.71 -3.00 4.87
N MET A 45 12.48 -2.70 3.82
CA MET A 45 13.40 -3.64 3.18
C MET A 45 14.54 -4.07 4.11
N ALA A 46 14.81 -3.33 5.19
CA ALA A 46 15.80 -3.72 6.20
C ALA A 46 15.23 -4.64 7.30
N GLN A 47 13.92 -4.89 7.33
CA GLN A 47 13.30 -5.73 8.35
C GLN A 47 13.44 -7.21 8.01
N ASN A 48 13.96 -8.01 8.95
CA ASN A 48 14.02 -9.47 8.82
C ASN A 48 12.87 -10.19 9.54
N ASP A 49 12.11 -9.46 10.36
CA ASP A 49 11.01 -10.00 11.17
C ASP A 49 9.67 -9.72 10.51
N LEU A 50 8.92 -10.78 10.21
CA LEU A 50 7.56 -10.70 9.68
C LEU A 50 6.64 -9.85 10.57
N THR A 51 6.81 -9.93 11.90
CA THR A 51 5.96 -9.19 12.85
C THR A 51 6.27 -7.70 12.88
N SER A 52 7.40 -7.24 12.31
CA SER A 52 7.65 -5.82 12.04
C SER A 52 7.04 -5.38 10.71
N VAL A 53 6.94 -6.27 9.72
CA VAL A 53 6.49 -5.94 8.36
C VAL A 53 4.97 -5.93 8.26
N MET A 54 4.33 -7.03 8.69
CA MET A 54 2.87 -7.11 8.74
C MET A 54 2.30 -6.34 9.94
N ALA A 55 3.05 -6.31 11.05
CA ALA A 55 2.80 -5.54 12.27
C ALA A 55 1.41 -5.69 12.93
N PHE A 56 1.41 -5.54 14.25
CA PHE A 56 0.18 -5.26 14.98
C PHE A 56 0.11 -3.75 15.19
N THR A 57 -0.67 -3.06 14.34
CA THR A 57 -0.69 -1.58 14.28
C THR A 57 -1.64 -0.93 15.27
N ALA A 58 -2.57 -1.71 15.84
CA ALA A 58 -3.48 -1.29 16.89
C ALA A 58 -3.65 -2.37 17.98
N PRO A 59 -2.56 -2.82 18.63
CA PRO A 59 -2.65 -3.86 19.65
C PRO A 59 -3.29 -3.32 20.92
N GLN A 60 -4.00 -4.19 21.62
CA GLN A 60 -4.58 -3.93 22.93
C GLN A 60 -3.57 -4.28 24.04
N GLY A 61 -3.94 -3.93 25.28
CA GLY A 61 -3.18 -4.35 26.45
C GLY A 61 -3.01 -5.88 26.50
N GLY A 62 -1.77 -6.34 26.70
CA GLY A 62 -1.45 -7.77 26.77
C GLY A 62 -0.87 -8.38 25.49
N CYS A 63 -0.77 -7.63 24.38
CA CYS A 63 -0.03 -8.09 23.21
C CYS A 63 1.49 -8.13 23.52
N PRO A 64 2.20 -9.27 23.29
CA PRO A 64 3.64 -9.36 23.55
C PRO A 64 4.49 -8.63 22.50
N PHE A 65 3.91 -8.27 21.36
CA PHE A 65 4.58 -7.58 20.27
C PHE A 65 4.42 -6.07 20.41
N ARG A 66 5.52 -5.33 20.22
CA ARG A 66 5.47 -3.87 20.19
C ARG A 66 5.09 -3.38 18.79
N PRO A 67 4.29 -2.31 18.65
CA PRO A 67 4.06 -1.68 17.35
C PRO A 67 5.38 -1.25 16.71
N TYR A 68 5.56 -1.57 15.43
CA TYR A 68 6.66 -1.06 14.63
C TYR A 68 6.15 0.10 13.76
N PHE A 69 6.50 1.34 14.13
CA PHE A 69 6.01 2.54 13.42
C PHE A 69 6.56 2.69 11.98
N GLY A 70 7.54 1.88 11.59
CA GLY A 70 8.00 1.77 10.21
C GLY A 70 7.21 0.77 9.36
N ALA A 71 6.15 0.15 9.90
CA ALA A 71 5.36 -0.84 9.20
C ALA A 71 4.71 -0.26 7.93
N LEU A 72 4.55 -1.12 6.92
CA LEU A 72 4.01 -0.74 5.62
C LEU A 72 2.61 -0.13 5.75
N GLU A 73 1.77 -0.70 6.62
CA GLU A 73 0.39 -0.24 6.90
C GLU A 73 0.33 1.24 7.32
N TYR A 74 1.27 1.72 8.15
CA TYR A 74 1.24 3.12 8.57
C TYR A 74 1.52 4.09 7.41
N THR A 75 2.43 3.73 6.51
CA THR A 75 2.73 4.57 5.34
C THR A 75 1.64 4.46 4.27
N HIS A 76 1.03 3.27 4.12
CA HIS A 76 -0.17 3.06 3.33
C HIS A 76 -1.32 3.95 3.80
N ALA A 77 -1.63 3.94 5.11
CA ALA A 77 -2.69 4.75 5.70
C ALA A 77 -2.42 6.26 5.56
N SER A 78 -1.15 6.65 5.65
CA SER A 78 -0.71 8.04 5.45
C SER A 78 -1.08 8.59 4.06
N ILE A 79 -1.13 7.75 3.02
CA ILE A 79 -1.54 8.20 1.67
C ILE A 79 -3.06 8.32 1.53
N HIS A 80 -3.84 7.47 2.21
CA HIS A 80 -5.29 7.67 2.31
C HIS A 80 -5.60 9.05 2.90
N LEU A 81 -4.89 9.44 3.96
CA LEU A 81 -4.98 10.76 4.56
C LEU A 81 -4.49 11.87 3.62
N TRP A 82 -3.37 11.64 2.92
CA TRP A 82 -2.80 12.60 1.97
C TRP A 82 -3.72 12.91 0.80
N MET A 83 -4.39 11.90 0.24
CA MET A 83 -5.37 12.09 -0.83
C MET A 83 -6.62 12.83 -0.32
N GLY A 84 -7.05 12.51 0.90
CA GLY A 84 -8.23 13.09 1.53
C GLY A 84 -9.52 12.76 0.78
N GLY A 85 -10.61 13.45 1.12
CA GLY A 85 -11.90 13.25 0.46
C GLY A 85 -12.39 11.79 0.57
N ASP A 86 -12.78 11.19 -0.54
CA ASP A 86 -13.29 9.81 -0.55
C ASP A 86 -12.21 8.78 -0.19
N MET A 87 -10.93 9.05 -0.49
CA MET A 87 -9.80 8.17 -0.14
C MET A 87 -9.54 8.05 1.36
N LYS A 88 -10.02 8.98 2.19
CA LYS A 88 -9.70 9.01 3.63
C LYS A 88 -10.50 7.97 4.45
N PRO A 89 -11.83 7.92 4.40
CA PRO A 89 -12.60 6.92 5.15
C PRO A 89 -12.44 5.52 4.54
N PRO A 90 -12.19 4.46 5.33
CA PRO A 90 -12.11 3.09 4.82
C PRO A 90 -13.37 2.63 4.07
N SER A 91 -14.55 3.14 4.44
CA SER A 91 -15.83 2.77 3.82
C SER A 91 -16.03 3.37 2.42
N THR A 92 -15.32 4.44 2.07
CA THR A 92 -15.48 5.15 0.79
C THR A 92 -14.23 5.14 -0.06
N SER A 93 -13.08 4.70 0.46
CA SER A 93 -11.79 4.81 -0.21
C SER A 93 -11.77 4.14 -1.58
N ALA A 94 -12.43 2.99 -1.70
CA ALA A 94 -12.58 2.27 -2.96
C ALA A 94 -13.44 2.98 -4.03
N ASN A 95 -14.15 4.07 -3.69
CA ASN A 95 -14.83 4.90 -4.69
C ASN A 95 -13.85 5.64 -5.61
N ASP A 96 -12.65 5.97 -5.13
CA ASP A 96 -11.63 6.64 -5.95
C ASP A 96 -10.77 5.58 -6.68
N PRO A 97 -10.68 5.58 -8.03
CA PRO A 97 -9.87 4.62 -8.76
C PRO A 97 -8.39 4.57 -8.37
N VAL A 98 -7.84 5.66 -7.79
CA VAL A 98 -6.46 5.67 -7.28
C VAL A 98 -6.28 4.70 -6.11
N PHE A 99 -7.35 4.27 -5.43
CA PHE A 99 -7.31 3.19 -4.44
C PHE A 99 -6.57 1.97 -4.97
N PHE A 100 -6.92 1.51 -6.18
CA PHE A 100 -6.31 0.33 -6.79
C PHE A 100 -4.85 0.57 -7.14
N LEU A 101 -4.50 1.74 -7.66
CA LEU A 101 -3.11 2.09 -8.01
C LEU A 101 -2.22 2.21 -6.77
N HIS A 102 -2.77 2.71 -5.67
CA HIS A 102 -2.07 2.77 -4.38
C HIS A 102 -1.85 1.37 -3.81
N HIS A 103 -2.90 0.55 -3.77
CA HIS A 103 -2.83 -0.80 -3.23
C HIS A 103 -1.96 -1.74 -4.08
N THR A 104 -1.88 -1.57 -5.41
CA THR A 104 -0.90 -2.33 -6.22
C THR A 104 0.53 -1.92 -5.92
N PHE A 105 0.79 -0.65 -5.60
CA PHE A 105 2.13 -0.23 -5.17
C PHE A 105 2.48 -0.75 -3.77
N VAL A 106 1.51 -0.81 -2.86
CA VAL A 106 1.69 -1.44 -1.53
C VAL A 106 1.98 -2.94 -1.68
N ASP A 107 1.21 -3.65 -2.50
CA ASP A 107 1.45 -5.07 -2.77
C ASP A 107 2.79 -5.32 -3.47
N PHE A 108 3.20 -4.43 -4.39
CA PHE A 108 4.53 -4.46 -5.00
C PHE A 108 5.65 -4.36 -3.96
N ILE A 109 5.55 -3.42 -3.01
CA ILE A 109 6.52 -3.30 -1.91
C ILE A 109 6.52 -4.55 -1.03
N TRP A 110 5.34 -5.10 -0.72
CA TRP A 110 5.21 -6.34 0.03
C TRP A 110 5.91 -7.52 -0.68
N GLU A 111 5.64 -7.72 -1.96
CA GLU A 111 6.25 -8.80 -2.74
C GLU A 111 7.76 -8.63 -2.90
N MET A 112 8.26 -7.39 -3.06
CA MET A 112 9.71 -7.11 -3.01
C MET A 112 10.33 -7.58 -1.68
N TRP A 113 9.68 -7.30 -0.55
CA TRP A 113 10.18 -7.72 0.75
C TRP A 113 10.23 -9.25 0.85
N ARG A 114 9.15 -9.92 0.44
CA ARG A 114 9.05 -11.39 0.44
C ARG A 114 10.16 -12.03 -0.40
N GLN A 115 10.43 -11.50 -1.59
CA GLN A 115 11.49 -12.01 -2.47
C GLN A 115 12.89 -11.86 -1.87
N ASN A 116 13.12 -10.79 -1.10
CA ASN A 116 14.42 -10.53 -0.47
C ASN A 116 14.66 -11.33 0.81
N HIS A 117 13.60 -11.69 1.56
CA HIS A 117 13.72 -12.22 2.93
C HIS A 117 13.15 -13.61 3.13
N GLN A 118 12.31 -14.10 2.21
CA GLN A 118 11.63 -15.37 2.36
C GLN A 118 11.98 -16.29 1.20
N ASN A 119 12.33 -17.54 1.52
CA ASN A 119 12.30 -18.59 0.52
C ASN A 119 10.83 -18.92 0.16
N ARG A 120 10.64 -19.70 -0.92
CA ARG A 120 9.30 -20.04 -1.42
C ARG A 120 8.38 -20.69 -0.38
N PHE A 121 8.93 -21.53 0.51
CA PHE A 121 8.17 -22.17 1.57
C PHE A 121 7.73 -21.17 2.64
N ALA A 122 8.65 -20.32 3.10
CA ALA A 122 8.38 -19.28 4.10
C ALA A 122 7.31 -18.30 3.60
N ARG A 123 7.37 -17.93 2.30
CA ARG A 123 6.39 -17.07 1.64
C ARG A 123 4.95 -17.54 1.81
N GLU A 124 4.69 -18.84 1.83
CA GLU A 124 3.33 -19.40 1.96
C GLU A 124 2.95 -19.70 3.41
N ASN A 125 3.93 -19.79 4.31
CA ASN A 125 3.72 -20.33 5.65
C ASN A 125 3.95 -19.31 6.78
N GLN A 126 4.59 -18.17 6.52
CA GLN A 126 4.84 -17.17 7.55
C GLN A 126 3.68 -16.17 7.63
N TYR A 127 2.84 -16.33 8.65
CA TYR A 127 1.75 -15.42 9.02
C TYR A 127 1.91 -15.03 10.51
N PRO A 128 1.58 -13.80 10.94
CA PRO A 128 1.64 -13.42 12.35
C PRO A 128 0.78 -14.33 13.24
N PRO A 129 1.15 -14.54 14.51
CA PRO A 129 0.39 -15.42 15.39
C PRO A 129 -1.02 -14.86 15.70
N ASP A 130 -2.00 -15.75 15.76
CA ASP A 130 -3.39 -15.44 16.06
C ASP A 130 -3.57 -15.14 17.56
N ILE A 131 -3.39 -13.87 17.94
CA ILE A 131 -3.45 -13.42 19.33
C ILE A 131 -4.51 -12.32 19.46
N GLY A 132 -5.57 -12.59 20.24
CA GLY A 132 -6.69 -11.67 20.42
C GLY A 132 -6.33 -10.32 21.04
N ALA A 133 -5.26 -10.27 21.84
CA ALA A 133 -4.74 -9.02 22.38
C ALA A 133 -3.99 -8.19 21.32
N CYS A 134 -3.53 -8.80 20.22
CA CYS A 134 -2.75 -8.12 19.19
C CYS A 134 -3.60 -7.71 17.98
N ALA A 135 -4.59 -8.52 17.61
CA ALA A 135 -5.53 -8.23 16.54
C ALA A 135 -6.89 -8.86 16.84
N ASN A 136 -7.95 -8.32 16.24
CA ASN A 136 -9.27 -8.94 16.32
C ASN A 136 -9.29 -10.27 15.54
N SER A 137 -10.26 -11.13 15.83
CA SER A 137 -10.34 -12.48 15.24
C SER A 137 -10.57 -12.49 13.72
N GLN A 138 -10.95 -11.38 13.11
CA GLN A 138 -11.10 -11.28 11.65
C GLN A 138 -9.74 -11.20 10.93
N HIS A 139 -8.66 -10.90 11.66
CA HIS A 139 -7.29 -10.88 11.14
C HIS A 139 -6.54 -12.19 11.41
N PHE A 140 -7.21 -13.21 11.96
CA PHE A 140 -6.56 -14.49 12.23
C PHE A 140 -6.32 -15.26 10.94
N SER A 141 -5.28 -16.08 10.93
CA SER A 141 -4.79 -16.81 9.75
C SER A 141 -5.88 -17.65 9.06
N TYR A 142 -6.73 -18.31 9.84
CA TYR A 142 -7.85 -19.14 9.36
C TYR A 142 -9.20 -18.42 9.33
N ALA A 143 -9.24 -17.11 9.60
CA ALA A 143 -10.47 -16.34 9.47
C ALA A 143 -10.81 -16.13 7.99
N GLN A 144 -12.11 -16.14 7.69
CA GLN A 144 -12.61 -15.88 6.33
C GLN A 144 -12.29 -14.45 5.91
N MET A 145 -11.63 -14.30 4.77
CA MET A 145 -11.40 -13.01 4.12
C MET A 145 -12.66 -12.61 3.37
N ARG A 146 -13.56 -11.88 4.04
CA ARG A 146 -14.85 -11.49 3.47
C ARG A 146 -14.70 -10.41 2.38
N PRO A 147 -15.53 -10.45 1.32
CA PRO A 147 -16.64 -11.38 1.05
C PRO A 147 -16.22 -12.64 0.26
N TRP A 148 -14.92 -12.94 0.17
CA TRP A 148 -14.41 -14.02 -0.66
C TRP A 148 -14.52 -15.39 0.01
N ASP A 149 -14.56 -16.44 -0.82
CA ASP A 149 -14.41 -17.83 -0.40
C ASP A 149 -12.93 -18.17 -0.24
N LYS A 150 -12.28 -17.51 0.71
CA LYS A 150 -10.85 -17.60 1.05
C LYS A 150 -10.64 -17.36 2.54
N ILE A 151 -9.57 -17.90 3.09
CA ILE A 151 -9.06 -17.50 4.41
C ILE A 151 -7.92 -16.49 4.25
N ASN A 152 -7.63 -15.72 5.30
CA ASN A 152 -6.59 -14.68 5.24
C ASN A 152 -5.22 -15.23 4.81
N ARG A 153 -4.84 -16.43 5.26
CA ARG A 153 -3.57 -17.05 4.88
C ARG A 153 -3.47 -17.38 3.39
N ASP A 154 -4.59 -17.56 2.68
CA ASP A 154 -4.57 -17.80 1.24
C ASP A 154 -3.97 -16.61 0.47
N GLY A 155 -3.99 -15.41 1.06
CA GLY A 155 -3.31 -14.22 0.52
C GLY A 155 -1.79 -14.37 0.39
N LEU A 156 -1.19 -15.35 1.06
CA LEU A 156 0.25 -15.63 1.00
C LEU A 156 0.65 -16.56 -0.15
N SER A 157 -0.28 -17.05 -0.97
CA SER A 157 0.07 -18.02 -2.01
C SER A 157 1.09 -17.48 -3.01
N ASN A 158 2.12 -18.28 -3.37
CA ASN A 158 2.98 -17.93 -4.50
C ASN A 158 2.23 -18.01 -5.85
N ALA A 159 1.07 -18.69 -5.89
CA ALA A 159 0.32 -18.88 -7.12
C ALA A 159 -0.16 -17.55 -7.74
N TYR A 160 -0.32 -16.49 -6.95
CA TYR A 160 -0.65 -15.15 -7.48
C TYR A 160 0.48 -14.62 -8.37
N THR A 161 1.73 -14.73 -7.94
CA THR A 161 2.87 -14.23 -8.70
C THR A 161 3.39 -15.22 -9.75
N ASP A 162 3.07 -16.50 -9.60
CA ASP A 162 3.39 -17.51 -10.62
C ASP A 162 2.39 -17.53 -11.78
N ASN A 163 1.09 -17.26 -11.53
CA ASN A 163 0.02 -17.52 -12.50
C ASN A 163 -0.91 -16.33 -12.81
N LEU A 164 -0.99 -15.30 -11.97
CA LEU A 164 -1.98 -14.22 -12.12
C LEU A 164 -1.33 -12.90 -12.56
N TYR A 165 -0.27 -12.46 -11.89
CA TYR A 165 0.40 -11.21 -12.21
C TYR A 165 1.90 -11.28 -11.92
N HIS A 166 2.65 -10.37 -12.52
CA HIS A 166 4.03 -10.09 -12.14
C HIS A 166 4.25 -8.58 -12.17
N TYR A 167 5.18 -8.10 -11.35
CA TYR A 167 5.54 -6.69 -11.35
C TYR A 167 6.75 -6.43 -12.24
N ALA A 168 6.70 -5.31 -12.96
CA ALA A 168 7.90 -4.76 -13.60
C ALA A 168 8.86 -4.23 -12.51
N PRO A 169 10.19 -4.22 -12.76
CA PRO A 169 11.15 -3.60 -11.86
C PRO A 169 10.86 -2.12 -11.63
N ARG A 170 11.26 -1.57 -10.47
CA ARG A 170 11.18 -0.11 -10.25
C ARG A 170 12.00 0.62 -11.30
N PRO A 171 11.44 1.67 -11.93
CA PRO A 171 12.21 2.57 -12.78
C PRO A 171 13.38 3.19 -12.00
N THR A 172 14.53 3.25 -12.63
CA THR A 172 15.75 3.84 -12.07
C THR A 172 16.34 4.86 -13.03
N CYS A 173 17.10 5.80 -12.49
CA CYS A 173 17.82 6.79 -13.27
C CYS A 173 19.15 7.10 -12.56
N ASN A 174 20.03 7.83 -13.25
CA ASN A 174 21.26 8.33 -12.66
C ASN A 174 21.59 9.71 -13.22
N ARG A 175 22.66 10.35 -12.71
CA ARG A 175 23.05 11.70 -13.14
C ARG A 175 23.43 11.80 -14.62
N ASN A 176 23.83 10.68 -15.23
CA ASN A 176 24.21 10.62 -16.66
C ASN A 176 23.04 10.21 -17.56
N ASN A 177 22.00 9.57 -17.01
CA ASN A 177 20.80 9.17 -17.72
C ASN A 177 19.55 9.46 -16.86
N ALA A 178 18.89 10.58 -17.17
CA ALA A 178 17.68 11.03 -16.49
C ALA A 178 16.39 10.35 -17.02
N ASN A 179 16.49 9.43 -17.97
CA ASN A 179 15.32 8.77 -18.53
C ASN A 179 14.80 7.67 -17.60
N CYS A 180 13.60 7.89 -17.05
CA CYS A 180 12.87 6.94 -16.21
C CYS A 180 11.99 5.96 -16.98
N GLY A 181 12.07 5.94 -18.32
CA GLY A 181 11.31 5.01 -19.16
C GLY A 181 9.80 5.27 -19.20
N SER A 182 9.34 6.40 -18.68
CA SER A 182 7.92 6.77 -18.63
C SER A 182 7.76 8.28 -18.73
N GLN A 183 6.79 8.72 -19.52
CA GLN A 183 6.43 10.15 -19.63
C GLN A 183 5.88 10.73 -18.32
N TYR A 184 5.40 9.88 -17.40
CA TYR A 184 4.83 10.26 -16.11
C TYR A 184 5.88 10.36 -14.99
N LEU A 185 7.13 9.97 -15.27
CA LEU A 185 8.22 9.99 -14.30
C LEU A 185 9.29 11.01 -14.71
N PHE A 186 9.96 11.58 -13.72
CA PHE A 186 11.18 12.35 -13.90
C PHE A 186 12.27 11.83 -12.96
N CYS A 187 13.53 12.06 -13.32
CA CYS A 187 14.66 11.71 -12.47
C CYS A 187 14.90 12.81 -11.44
N ASP A 188 14.66 12.52 -10.16
CA ASP A 188 15.06 13.41 -9.07
C ASP A 188 16.53 13.15 -8.73
N THR A 189 17.36 14.16 -8.93
CA THR A 189 18.80 14.12 -8.68
C THR A 189 19.21 14.83 -7.38
N ARG A 190 18.24 15.33 -6.59
CA ARG A 190 18.47 15.96 -5.29
C ARG A 190 18.80 14.88 -4.26
N GLY A 191 20.04 14.40 -4.29
CA GLY A 191 20.55 13.30 -3.46
C GLY A 191 20.95 12.09 -4.31
N ASN A 192 20.54 10.89 -3.88
CA ASN A 192 20.69 9.67 -4.67
C ASN A 192 19.65 9.69 -5.81
N PRO A 193 20.08 9.62 -7.08
CA PRO A 193 19.15 9.65 -8.21
C PRO A 193 18.09 8.55 -8.14
N HIS A 194 16.83 8.93 -8.31
CA HIS A 194 15.71 7.99 -8.36
C HIS A 194 14.56 8.56 -9.19
N CYS A 195 13.71 7.68 -9.72
CA CYS A 195 12.57 8.06 -10.53
C CYS A 195 11.36 8.38 -9.67
N VAL A 196 10.76 9.55 -9.90
CA VAL A 196 9.63 10.08 -9.14
C VAL A 196 8.50 10.49 -10.09
N ALA A 197 7.25 10.36 -9.64
CA ALA A 197 6.09 10.83 -10.39
C ALA A 197 6.11 12.36 -10.56
N LYS A 198 5.76 12.83 -11.75
CA LYS A 198 5.64 14.26 -12.09
C LYS A 198 4.43 14.93 -11.44
#